data_AF-A0A1Y0NB37-F1
#
_entry.id   AF-A0A1Y0NB37-F1
#
_cell.length_a   1.000
_cell.length_b   1.000
_cell.length_c   1.000
_cell.angle_alpha   90.00
_cell.angle_beta   90.00
_cell.angle_gamma   90.00
#
_symmetry.space_group_name_H-M   'P 1'
#
loop_
_entity.id
_entity.type
_entity.pdbx_description
1 polymer ?
#
loop_
_entity_poly.entity_id
_entity_poly.type
_entity_poly.pdbx_seq_one_letter_code
_entity_poly.pdbx_strand_id
1 'polypeptide(L)'
;MSTIDRSNYPGIPEDFPIEALPFALPGAQLKLSVVKQGERFYATGTSPQEVQEDYESMLDLANQVVAYVHQKDLSTKEALDAFLNQESMVMQMHYGIRPRHAEWVMKQVRVLLKDTGHPASADSSNNPSPQV
;
A
#
# COMPACT_ATOMS: atom_id res chain seq x y z
N MET A 1 -9.20 21.30 3.73
CA MET A 1 -8.75 19.98 3.24
C MET A 1 -9.26 19.88 1.82
N SER A 2 -8.37 19.91 0.83
CA SER A 2 -8.75 19.80 -0.58
C SER A 2 -9.30 18.39 -0.80
N THR A 3 -10.60 18.27 -1.06
CA THR A 3 -11.27 17.01 -1.35
C THR A 3 -10.75 16.50 -2.68
N ILE A 4 -9.87 15.49 -2.65
CA ILE A 4 -9.38 14.83 -3.86
C ILE A 4 -10.56 14.11 -4.50
N ASP A 5 -10.83 14.39 -5.78
CA ASP A 5 -11.87 13.70 -6.53
C ASP A 5 -11.42 12.26 -6.82
N ARG A 6 -11.99 11.31 -6.05
CA ARG A 6 -11.68 9.88 -6.12
C ARG A 6 -12.11 9.22 -7.43
N SER A 7 -12.97 9.87 -8.21
CA SER A 7 -13.42 9.37 -9.53
C SER A 7 -12.26 9.20 -10.52
N ASN A 8 -11.14 9.90 -10.28
CA ASN A 8 -9.96 9.84 -11.14
C ASN A 8 -9.04 8.64 -10.87
N TYR A 9 -9.29 7.84 -9.82
CA TYR A 9 -8.41 6.77 -9.35
C TYR A 9 -9.17 5.43 -9.20
N PRO A 10 -9.70 4.86 -10.29
CA PRO A 10 -10.42 3.58 -10.22
C PRO A 10 -9.48 2.47 -9.74
N GLY A 11 -9.93 1.64 -8.80
CA GLY A 11 -9.16 0.51 -8.27
C GLY A 11 -8.22 0.85 -7.10
N ILE A 12 -8.01 2.13 -6.79
CA ILE A 12 -7.24 2.57 -5.64
C ILE A 12 -8.14 2.66 -4.39
N PRO A 13 -7.77 2.03 -3.26
CA PRO A 13 -8.53 2.14 -2.02
C PRO A 13 -8.72 3.59 -1.55
N GLU A 14 -9.89 3.90 -0.98
CA GLU A 14 -10.21 5.26 -0.51
C GLU A 14 -9.32 5.75 0.64
N ASP A 15 -8.67 4.83 1.35
CA ASP A 15 -7.74 5.14 2.43
C ASP A 15 -6.29 5.30 1.95
N PHE A 16 -6.01 5.02 0.67
CA PHE A 16 -4.68 5.22 0.10
C PHE A 16 -4.36 6.73 0.04
N PRO A 17 -3.19 7.14 0.57
CA PRO A 17 -2.79 8.54 0.62
C PRO A 17 -2.36 9.05 -0.77
N ILE A 18 -3.12 10.01 -1.33
CA ILE A 18 -2.74 10.72 -2.55
C ILE A 18 -2.22 12.10 -2.14
N GLU A 19 -0.96 12.39 -2.41
CA GLU A 19 -0.30 13.61 -1.96
C GLU A 19 0.53 14.25 -3.07
N ALA A 20 0.32 15.55 -3.28
CA ALA A 20 1.12 16.32 -4.22
C ALA A 20 2.56 16.46 -3.71
N LEU A 21 3.53 16.19 -4.57
CA LEU A 21 4.94 16.34 -4.26
C LEU A 21 5.34 17.82 -4.35
N PRO A 22 5.83 18.41 -3.24
CA PRO A 22 6.35 19.77 -3.28
C PRO A 22 7.62 19.79 -4.13
N PHE A 23 7.69 20.74 -5.06
CA PHE A 23 8.87 20.93 -5.90
C PHE A 23 9.36 22.37 -5.79
N ALA A 24 10.65 22.54 -5.53
CA ALA A 24 11.31 23.84 -5.48
C ALA A 24 12.55 23.81 -6.37
N LEU A 25 12.63 24.76 -7.31
CA LEU A 25 13.83 25.00 -8.10
C LEU A 25 14.65 26.09 -7.43
N PRO A 26 15.97 25.88 -7.19
CA PRO A 26 16.83 26.92 -6.62
C PRO A 26 16.79 28.22 -7.44
N GLY A 27 16.62 29.36 -6.77
CA GLY A 27 16.67 30.69 -7.41
C GLY A 27 15.37 31.20 -8.06
N ALA A 28 14.23 30.52 -7.89
CA ALA A 28 12.93 30.98 -8.39
C ALA A 28 11.84 30.96 -7.30
N GLN A 29 10.80 31.80 -7.46
CA GLN A 29 9.55 31.70 -6.70
C GLN A 29 8.95 30.28 -6.78
N LEU A 30 8.11 29.91 -5.82
CA LEU A 30 7.33 28.68 -5.82
C LEU A 30 6.65 28.48 -7.19
N LYS A 31 7.14 27.52 -7.96
CA LYS A 31 6.56 27.15 -9.25
C LYS A 31 5.66 25.95 -9.03
N LEU A 32 4.39 26.08 -9.43
CA LEU A 32 3.45 24.97 -9.45
C LEU A 32 3.99 23.89 -10.40
N SER A 33 4.31 22.71 -9.87
CA SER A 33 4.71 21.55 -10.67
C SER A 33 3.47 20.77 -11.06
N VAL A 34 3.23 20.63 -12.36
CA VAL A 34 2.06 19.92 -12.90
C VAL A 34 2.48 18.91 -13.97
N VAL A 35 1.78 17.78 -13.99
CA VAL A 35 1.90 16.73 -15.00
C VAL A 35 0.63 16.76 -15.86
N LYS A 36 0.80 16.72 -17.19
CA LYS A 36 -0.33 16.63 -18.13
C LYS A 36 -0.63 15.16 -18.40
N GLN A 37 -1.87 14.73 -18.19
CA GLN A 37 -2.35 13.41 -18.57
C GLN A 37 -3.69 13.56 -19.33
N GLY A 38 -3.68 13.22 -20.62
CA GLY A 38 -4.79 13.54 -21.52
C GLY A 38 -5.02 15.05 -21.62
N GLU A 39 -6.26 15.49 -21.45
CA GLU A 39 -6.65 16.91 -21.47
C GLU A 39 -6.60 17.60 -20.10
N ARG A 40 -6.12 16.90 -19.05
CA ARG A 40 -6.10 17.40 -17.67
C ARG A 40 -4.68 17.61 -17.16
N PHE A 41 -4.53 18.55 -16.24
CA PHE A 41 -3.30 18.81 -15.50
C PHE A 41 -3.51 18.42 -14.05
N TYR A 42 -2.57 17.65 -13.52
CA TYR A 42 -2.53 17.19 -12.14
C TYR A 42 -1.32 17.79 -11.44
N ALA A 43 -1.39 17.97 -10.12
CA ALA A 43 -0.17 18.24 -9.37
C ALA A 43 0.73 16.99 -9.43
N THR A 44 2.05 17.18 -9.50
CA THR A 44 3.00 16.08 -9.53
C THR A 44 2.79 15.13 -8.33
N GLY A 45 2.77 13.82 -8.57
CA GLY A 45 2.42 12.81 -7.57
C GLY A 45 0.92 12.59 -7.35
N THR A 46 0.06 13.27 -8.13
CA THR A 46 -1.40 13.11 -8.06
C THR A 46 -2.05 12.73 -9.39
N SER A 47 -1.27 12.54 -10.46
CA SER A 47 -1.87 12.03 -11.70
C SER A 47 -2.32 10.57 -11.51
N PRO A 48 -3.42 10.15 -12.16
CA PRO A 48 -3.91 8.78 -12.10
C PRO A 48 -2.83 7.71 -12.33
N GLN A 49 -1.90 7.94 -13.27
CA GLN A 49 -0.81 6.99 -13.53
C GLN A 49 0.20 6.96 -12.37
N GLU A 50 0.69 8.12 -11.91
CA GLU A 50 1.64 8.17 -10.80
C GLU A 50 1.06 7.51 -9.54
N VAL A 51 -0.22 7.77 -9.24
CA VAL A 51 -0.91 7.19 -8.09
C VAL A 51 -1.05 5.66 -8.23
N GLN A 52 -1.31 5.16 -9.43
CA GLN A 52 -1.39 3.72 -9.69
C GLN A 52 -0.04 3.03 -9.46
N GLU A 53 1.03 3.59 -10.02
CA GLU A 53 2.40 3.05 -9.88
C GLU A 53 2.86 3.08 -8.41
N ASP A 54 2.54 4.15 -7.68
CA ASP A 54 2.84 4.31 -6.27
C ASP A 54 2.04 3.31 -5.41
N TYR A 55 0.75 3.12 -5.71
CA TYR A 55 -0.08 2.12 -5.05
C TYR A 55 0.46 0.70 -5.24
N GLU A 56 0.80 0.31 -6.47
CA GLU A 56 1.36 -1.01 -6.77
C GLU A 56 2.69 -1.22 -6.03
N SER A 57 3.54 -0.20 -5.98
CA SER A 57 4.82 -0.24 -5.26
C SER A 57 4.62 -0.40 -3.74
N MET A 58 3.67 0.34 -3.16
CA MET A 58 3.36 0.22 -1.72
C MET A 58 2.69 -1.12 -1.38
N LEU A 59 1.87 -1.66 -2.29
CA LEU A 59 1.24 -2.96 -2.12
C LEU A 59 2.29 -4.08 -2.18
N ASP A 60 3.23 -4.02 -3.11
CA ASP A 60 4.35 -4.96 -3.18
C ASP A 60 5.19 -4.91 -1.90
N LEU A 61 5.51 -3.71 -1.40
CA LEU A 61 6.21 -3.54 -0.13
C LEU A 61 5.43 -4.17 1.05
N ALA A 62 4.11 -3.98 1.11
CA ALA A 62 3.29 -4.62 2.12
C ALA A 62 3.37 -6.17 2.05
N ASN A 63 3.33 -6.74 0.85
CA ASN A 63 3.47 -8.18 0.65
C ASN A 63 4.86 -8.69 1.08
N GLN A 64 5.93 -7.94 0.80
CA GLN A 64 7.27 -8.30 1.26
C GLN A 64 7.37 -8.33 2.79
N VAL A 65 6.77 -7.35 3.47
CA VAL A 65 6.72 -7.33 4.95
C VAL A 65 5.94 -8.52 5.48
N VAL A 66 4.79 -8.86 4.88
CA VAL A 66 3.99 -10.05 5.25
C VAL A 66 4.83 -11.33 5.12
N ALA A 67 5.53 -11.51 4.00
CA ALA A 67 6.40 -12.66 3.78
C ALA A 67 7.51 -12.75 4.85
N TYR A 68 8.11 -11.62 5.22
CA TYR A 68 9.13 -11.57 6.26
C TYR A 68 8.57 -11.88 7.65
N VAL A 69 7.39 -11.37 7.98
CA VAL A 69 6.68 -11.67 9.25
C VAL A 69 6.44 -13.17 9.38
N HIS A 70 5.97 -13.82 8.32
CA HIS A 70 5.79 -15.28 8.30
C HIS A 70 7.12 -16.03 8.44
N GLN A 71 8.18 -15.58 7.77
CA GLN A 71 9.50 -16.20 7.88
C GLN A 71 10.09 -16.10 9.30
N LYS A 72 9.80 -15.00 10.01
CA LYS A 72 10.29 -14.74 11.36
C LYS A 72 9.43 -15.35 12.46
N ASP A 73 8.31 -15.99 12.11
CA ASP A 73 7.35 -16.56 13.05
C ASP A 73 6.95 -15.58 14.18
N LEU A 74 6.65 -14.33 13.80
CA LEU A 74 6.14 -13.32 14.73
C LEU A 74 4.68 -13.61 15.08
N SER A 75 4.48 -14.68 15.84
CA SER A 75 3.17 -15.25 16.17
C SER A 75 2.44 -14.51 17.29
N THR A 76 3.14 -13.69 18.09
CA THR A 76 2.49 -12.88 19.14
C THR A 76 2.12 -11.50 18.63
N LYS A 77 0.92 -11.04 18.98
CA LYS A 77 0.42 -9.71 18.60
C LYS A 77 1.37 -8.59 19.03
N GLU A 78 1.94 -8.70 20.22
CA GLU A 78 2.86 -7.71 20.79
C GLU A 78 4.17 -7.63 20.02
N ALA A 79 4.76 -8.78 19.65
CA ALA A 79 5.99 -8.80 18.85
C ALA A 79 5.74 -8.28 17.44
N LEU A 80 4.59 -8.63 16.84
CA LEU A 80 4.18 -8.11 15.53
C LEU A 80 3.99 -6.59 15.57
N ASP A 81 3.23 -6.06 16.54
CA ASP A 81 3.00 -4.62 16.64
C ASP A 81 4.29 -3.85 16.92
N ALA A 82 5.19 -4.37 17.77
CA ALA A 82 6.50 -3.78 18.00
C ALA A 82 7.36 -3.76 16.72
N PHE A 83 7.37 -4.86 15.96
CA PHE A 83 8.07 -4.95 14.68
C PHE A 83 7.52 -3.97 13.65
N LEU A 84 6.19 -3.92 13.44
CA LEU A 84 5.58 -3.03 12.46
C LEU A 84 5.80 -1.54 12.81
N ASN A 85 5.79 -1.20 14.10
CA ASN A 85 6.10 0.17 14.54
C ASN A 85 7.56 0.54 14.23
N GLN A 86 8.49 -0.37 14.53
CA GLN A 86 9.90 -0.17 14.20
C GLN A 86 10.11 -0.06 12.68
N GLU A 87 9.51 -0.96 11.91
CA GLU A 87 9.65 -0.99 10.46
C GLU A 87 9.06 0.27 9.83
N SER A 88 7.93 0.79 10.33
CA SER A 88 7.38 2.08 9.91
C SER A 88 8.36 3.23 10.11
N MET A 89 9.08 3.26 11.25
CA MET A 89 10.11 4.27 11.49
C MET A 89 11.28 4.12 10.52
N VAL A 90 11.71 2.89 10.24
CA VAL A 90 12.80 2.62 9.30
C VAL A 90 12.42 3.05 7.87
N MET A 91 11.20 2.74 7.42
CA MET A 91 10.64 3.19 6.15
C MET A 91 10.72 4.71 5.99
N GLN A 92 10.36 5.45 7.04
CA GLN A 92 10.36 6.91 7.01
C GLN A 92 11.78 7.50 7.05
N MET A 93 12.64 6.98 7.93
CA MET A 93 13.95 7.58 8.22
C MET A 93 15.05 7.15 7.25
N HIS A 94 15.00 5.91 6.76
CA HIS A 94 16.08 5.32 5.95
C HIS A 94 15.72 5.16 4.47
N TYR A 95 14.46 4.86 4.16
CA TYR A 95 14.01 4.67 2.77
C TYR A 95 13.32 5.91 2.19
N GLY A 96 13.11 6.96 3.00
CA GLY A 96 12.47 8.20 2.56
C GLY A 96 11.00 8.03 2.19
N ILE A 97 10.35 6.97 2.66
CA ILE A 97 8.93 6.72 2.42
C ILE A 97 8.12 7.76 3.19
N ARG A 98 7.14 8.37 2.53
CA ARG A 98 6.28 9.40 3.15
C ARG A 98 5.54 8.82 4.35
N PRO A 99 5.36 9.58 5.46
CA PRO A 99 4.74 9.05 6.69
C PRO A 99 3.40 8.37 6.46
N ARG A 100 2.51 8.97 5.67
CA ARG A 100 1.19 8.39 5.37
C ARG A 100 1.26 7.12 4.52
N HIS A 101 2.26 7.00 3.65
CA HIS A 101 2.49 5.78 2.87
C HIS A 101 2.98 4.65 3.79
N ALA A 102 3.93 4.94 4.69
CA ALA A 102 4.41 3.97 5.68
C ALA A 102 3.26 3.51 6.62
N GLU A 103 2.44 4.44 7.11
CA GLU A 103 1.24 4.11 7.90
C GLU A 103 0.26 3.22 7.14
N TRP A 104 0.01 3.54 5.87
CA TRP A 104 -0.87 2.74 5.01
C TRP A 104 -0.32 1.34 4.79
N VAL A 105 0.98 1.19 4.49
CA VAL A 105 1.65 -0.11 4.33
C VAL A 105 1.47 -0.96 5.60
N MET A 106 1.75 -0.43 6.79
CA MET A 106 1.59 -1.18 8.04
C MET A 106 0.14 -1.57 8.31
N LYS A 107 -0.82 -0.73 7.93
CA LYS A 107 -2.25 -1.05 7.99
C LYS A 107 -2.59 -2.21 7.05
N GLN A 108 -2.10 -2.19 5.81
CA GLN A 108 -2.32 -3.27 4.84
C GLN A 108 -1.70 -4.58 5.29
N VAL A 109 -0.48 -4.57 5.82
CA VAL A 109 0.17 -5.78 6.38
C VAL A 109 -0.74 -6.44 7.43
N ARG A 110 -1.34 -5.65 8.33
CA ARG A 110 -2.28 -6.18 9.34
C ARG A 110 -3.56 -6.76 8.73
N VAL A 111 -4.02 -6.25 7.59
CA VAL A 111 -5.19 -6.78 6.88
C VAL A 111 -4.82 -8.12 6.21
N LEU A 112 -3.73 -8.13 5.44
CA LEU A 112 -3.25 -9.32 4.71
C LEU A 112 -2.94 -10.49 5.65
N LEU A 113 -2.36 -10.22 6.83
CA LEU A 113 -2.10 -11.25 7.84
C LEU A 113 -3.38 -11.84 8.44
N LYS A 114 -4.45 -11.04 8.57
CA LYS A 114 -5.76 -11.53 9.04
C LYS A 114 -6.44 -12.41 7.99
N ASP A 115 -6.34 -12.03 6.72
CA ASP A 115 -6.94 -12.78 5.62
C ASP A 115 -6.25 -14.14 5.43
N THR A 116 -4.95 -14.20 5.70
CA THR A 116 -4.16 -15.45 5.67
C THR A 116 -4.51 -16.39 6.86
N GLY A 117 -5.17 -15.86 7.90
CA GLY A 117 -5.62 -16.59 9.07
C GLY A 117 -6.91 -17.41 8.89
N HIS A 118 -7.46 -17.52 7.68
CA HIS A 118 -8.59 -18.40 7.38
C HIS A 118 -8.12 -19.72 6.74
N PRO A 119 -7.98 -20.82 7.51
CA PRO A 119 -7.83 -22.15 6.92
C PRO A 119 -9.16 -22.58 6.30
N ALA A 120 -9.31 -22.37 5.00
CA ALA A 120 -10.25 -23.16 4.21
C ALA A 120 -9.70 -24.58 4.09
N SER A 121 -9.96 -25.42 5.09
CA SER A 121 -9.76 -26.86 5.03
C SER A 121 -11.08 -27.60 5.22
N ALA A 122 -11.30 -28.55 4.31
CA ALA A 122 -12.27 -29.65 4.28
C ALA A 122 -13.64 -29.35 3.62
N ASP A 123 -13.77 -29.77 2.36
CA ASP A 123 -14.31 -31.12 2.14
C ASP A 123 -13.86 -31.72 0.79
N SER A 124 -12.91 -32.66 0.89
CA SER A 124 -12.71 -33.71 -0.11
C SER A 124 -13.38 -34.97 0.44
N SER A 125 -14.60 -35.28 -0.02
CA SER A 125 -15.12 -36.65 -0.04
C SER A 125 -16.40 -36.71 -0.88
N ASN A 126 -16.35 -37.27 -2.09
CA ASN A 126 -16.76 -38.66 -2.30
C ASN A 126 -17.00 -38.92 -3.80
N ASN A 127 -16.17 -39.79 -4.37
CA ASN A 127 -16.33 -40.38 -5.69
C ASN A 127 -17.23 -41.63 -5.55
N PRO A 128 -18.23 -41.83 -6.43
CA PRO A 128 -18.71 -43.18 -6.69
C PRO A 128 -18.35 -43.59 -8.13
N SER A 129 -17.41 -44.53 -8.24
CA SER A 129 -17.36 -45.47 -9.35
C SER A 129 -18.68 -46.25 -9.41
N PRO A 130 -19.30 -46.46 -10.59
CA PRO A 130 -20.26 -47.53 -10.78
C PRO A 130 -19.55 -48.77 -11.33
N GLN A 131 -19.46 -49.82 -10.52
CA GLN A 131 -19.49 -51.19 -11.00
C GLN A 131 -20.96 -51.62 -11.02
N VAL A 132 -21.53 -51.91 -12.21
CA VAL A 132 -22.06 -53.23 -12.64
C VAL A 132 -22.21 -53.20 -14.16
#